data_AF-A0A7S1CPK9-F1
#
_entry.id   AF-A0A7S1CPK9-F1
#
_cell.length_a   1.000
_cell.length_b   1.000
_cell.length_c   1.000
_cell.angle_alpha   90.00
_cell.angle_beta   90.00
_cell.angle_gamma   90.00
#
_symmetry.space_group_name_H-M   'P 1'
#
loop_
_entity.id
_entity.type
_entity.pdbx_description
1 polymer ?
#
loop_
_entity_poly.entity_id
_entity_poly.type
_entity_poly.pdbx_seq_one_letter_code
_entity_poly.pdbx_strand_id
1 'polypeptide(L)'
;MSNPGDRVTDAQWALPGDELTVDRSDGGLLGKGAYGEVRKATYRGLPAAAKRLHALTGEFDISAEERAAVESAFVHEMEVLASLRHPNLLLFVGVTFAADGDAGDAAGGAGG
;
A
#
# COMPACT_ATOMS: atom_id res chain seq x y z
N MET A 1 -3.59 28.87 -6.28
CA MET A 1 -3.43 28.73 -4.83
C MET A 1 -3.90 27.33 -4.49
N SER A 2 -2.97 26.38 -4.37
CA SER A 2 -3.27 24.98 -4.07
C SER A 2 -3.66 24.85 -2.59
N ASN A 3 -4.63 24.00 -2.29
CA ASN A 3 -5.20 23.86 -0.96
C ASN A 3 -4.21 23.04 -0.11
N PRO A 4 -3.94 23.37 1.17
CA PRO A 4 -3.09 22.53 2.04
C PRO A 4 -3.68 21.14 2.35
N GLY A 5 -4.85 20.81 1.79
CA GLY A 5 -5.46 19.47 1.76
C GLY A 5 -5.30 18.75 0.41
N ASP A 6 -4.59 19.31 -0.57
CA ASP A 6 -4.17 18.61 -1.79
C ASP A 6 -3.05 17.64 -1.39
N ARG A 7 -3.48 16.57 -0.72
CA ARG A 7 -2.66 15.48 -0.21
C ARG A 7 -1.88 14.90 -1.37
N VAL A 8 -0.70 14.37 -1.07
CA VAL A 8 0.20 13.77 -2.06
C VAL A 8 -0.37 12.48 -2.73
N THR A 9 -1.66 12.22 -2.52
CA THR A 9 -2.44 11.07 -2.94
C THR A 9 -3.32 11.32 -4.17
N ASP A 10 -3.38 12.53 -4.72
CA ASP A 10 -4.28 12.80 -5.84
C ASP A 10 -3.67 12.31 -7.18
N ALA A 11 -3.97 11.04 -7.47
CA ALA A 11 -4.20 10.42 -8.78
C ALA A 11 -3.08 9.66 -9.49
N GLN A 12 -1.78 9.96 -9.34
CA GLN A 12 -0.79 9.29 -10.22
C GLN A 12 -0.49 7.82 -9.86
N TRP A 13 -0.46 7.47 -8.56
CA TRP A 13 -0.06 6.12 -8.09
C TRP A 13 -1.08 5.49 -7.14
N ALA A 14 -2.22 6.14 -6.93
CA ALA A 14 -3.26 5.63 -6.05
C ALA A 14 -3.94 4.43 -6.72
N LEU A 15 -3.92 3.28 -6.04
CA LEU A 15 -4.64 2.09 -6.44
C LEU A 15 -6.02 2.08 -5.77
N PRO A 16 -7.09 1.79 -6.53
CA PRO A 16 -8.39 1.47 -5.95
C PRO A 16 -8.27 0.33 -4.94
N GLY A 17 -8.97 0.44 -3.81
CA GLY A 17 -8.85 -0.51 -2.70
C GLY A 17 -9.30 -1.94 -3.03
N ASP A 18 -10.13 -2.10 -4.06
CA ASP A 18 -10.64 -3.37 -4.57
C ASP A 18 -9.69 -4.07 -5.55
N GLU A 19 -8.69 -3.36 -6.09
CA GLU A 19 -7.73 -3.94 -7.04
C GLU A 19 -6.56 -4.68 -6.37
N LEU A 20 -6.39 -4.51 -5.05
CA LEU A 20 -5.31 -5.10 -4.27
C LEU A 20 -5.87 -5.97 -3.14
N THR A 21 -5.62 -7.28 -3.21
CA THR A 21 -5.92 -8.21 -2.11
C THR A 21 -4.64 -8.58 -1.38
N VAL A 22 -4.58 -8.38 -0.06
CA VAL A 22 -3.43 -8.72 0.78
C VAL A 22 -3.72 -9.98 1.59
N ASP A 23 -2.81 -10.96 1.56
CA ASP A 23 -2.91 -12.17 2.37
C ASP A 23 -2.55 -11.87 3.84
N ARG A 24 -3.58 -11.84 4.69
CA ARG A 24 -3.46 -11.53 6.12
C ARG A 24 -3.14 -12.77 6.97
N SER A 25 -3.09 -13.97 6.39
CA SER A 25 -2.70 -15.17 7.12
C SER A 25 -1.22 -15.14 7.54
N ASP A 26 -0.82 -16.01 8.46
CA ASP A 26 0.59 -16.15 8.86
C ASP A 26 1.47 -16.60 7.68
N GLY A 27 0.93 -17.40 6.76
CA GLY A 27 1.61 -17.83 5.53
C GLY A 27 1.75 -16.73 4.46
N GLY A 28 1.07 -15.60 4.66
CA GLY A 28 1.14 -14.42 3.82
C GLY A 28 2.34 -13.51 4.12
N LEU A 29 2.98 -13.63 5.29
CA LEU A 29 4.11 -12.78 5.66
C LEU A 29 5.38 -13.14 4.87
N LEU A 30 5.90 -12.18 4.12
CA LEU A 30 7.16 -12.32 3.37
C LEU A 30 8.35 -11.77 4.15
N GLY A 31 8.13 -10.76 4.98
CA GLY A 31 9.17 -10.20 5.83
C GLY A 31 8.64 -9.11 6.76
N LYS A 32 9.31 -8.90 7.89
CA LYS A 32 8.98 -7.85 8.86
C LYS A 32 10.26 -7.17 9.33
N GLY A 33 10.23 -5.86 9.46
CA GLY A 33 11.35 -5.05 9.92
C GLY A 33 10.89 -3.79 10.66
N ALA A 34 11.85 -2.93 10.99
CA ALA A 34 11.59 -1.72 11.77
C ALA A 34 10.56 -0.77 11.12
N TYR A 35 10.55 -0.71 9.78
CA TYR A 35 9.70 0.22 9.02
C TYR A 35 8.32 -0.33 8.70
N GLY A 36 8.10 -1.64 8.82
CA GLY A 36 6.90 -2.25 8.29
C GLY A 36 6.96 -3.76 8.13
N GLU A 37 5.90 -4.29 7.55
CA GLU A 37 5.82 -5.68 7.09
C GLU A 37 5.51 -5.74 5.60
N VAL A 38 6.03 -6.77 4.95
CA VAL A 38 5.77 -7.10 3.55
C VAL A 38 4.97 -8.40 3.53
N ARG A 39 3.83 -8.38 2.85
CA ARG A 39 2.95 -9.55 2.71
C ARG A 39 2.72 -9.89 1.24
N LYS A 40 2.38 -11.15 0.99
CA LYS A 40 1.86 -11.60 -0.30
C LYS A 40 0.60 -10.82 -0.62
N ALA A 41 0.48 -10.42 -1.87
CA ALA A 41 -0.69 -9.74 -2.36
C ALA A 41 -1.00 -10.21 -3.78
N THR A 42 -2.21 -9.89 -4.22
CA THR A 42 -2.66 -10.05 -5.60
C THR A 42 -3.12 -8.69 -6.09
N TYR A 43 -2.48 -8.19 -7.15
CA TYR A 43 -2.88 -6.96 -7.82
C TYR A 43 -3.45 -7.30 -9.20
N ARG A 44 -4.74 -7.03 -9.44
CA ARG A 44 -5.44 -7.37 -10.69
C ARG A 44 -5.17 -8.82 -11.17
N GLY A 45 -5.17 -9.77 -10.25
CA GLY A 45 -4.89 -11.19 -10.52
C GLY A 45 -3.40 -11.56 -10.67
N LEU A 46 -2.48 -10.59 -10.61
CA LEU A 46 -1.04 -10.84 -10.65
C LEU A 46 -0.45 -10.96 -9.24
N PRO A 47 0.43 -11.93 -8.98
CA PRO A 47 1.18 -12.00 -7.72
C PRO A 47 1.99 -10.72 -7.49
N ALA A 48 1.85 -10.18 -6.29
CA ALA A 48 2.50 -8.95 -5.86
C ALA A 48 2.99 -9.07 -4.41
N ALA A 49 3.78 -8.08 -3.98
CA ALA A 49 4.17 -7.90 -2.60
C ALA A 49 3.66 -6.53 -2.13
N ALA A 50 2.93 -6.50 -1.01
CA ALA A 50 2.44 -5.27 -0.41
C ALA A 50 3.27 -4.93 0.83
N LYS A 51 3.91 -3.76 0.85
CA LYS A 51 4.65 -3.23 1.99
C LYS A 51 3.74 -2.28 2.78
N ARG A 52 3.43 -2.65 4.02
CA ARG A 52 2.69 -1.80 4.97
C ARG A 52 3.67 -1.09 5.88
N LEU A 53 3.61 0.24 5.94
CA LEU A 53 4.51 1.05 6.79
C LEU A 53 3.88 1.33 8.15
N HIS A 54 4.55 0.90 9.22
CA HIS A 54 4.09 1.07 10.60
C HIS A 54 3.87 2.54 10.99
N ALA A 55 4.70 3.45 10.49
CA ALA A 55 4.58 4.87 10.80
C ALA A 55 3.33 5.53 10.18
N LEU A 56 2.65 4.87 9.23
CA LEU A 56 1.46 5.36 8.56
C LEU A 56 0.17 4.64 8.99
N THR A 57 0.26 3.59 9.82
CA THR A 57 -0.92 2.82 10.28
C THR A 57 -1.71 3.53 11.39
N GLY A 58 -1.18 4.61 11.96
CA GLY A 58 -1.79 5.29 13.10
C GLY A 58 -1.71 4.50 14.41
N GLU A 59 -0.93 3.41 14.44
CA GLU A 59 -0.68 2.60 15.65
C GLU A 59 0.23 3.31 16.65
N PHE A 60 0.94 4.36 16.21
CA PHE A 60 1.81 5.18 17.04
C PHE A 60 1.19 6.57 17.18
N ASP A 61 1.08 7.05 18.42
CA ASP A 61 0.73 8.44 18.71
C ASP A 61 1.93 9.32 18.35
N ILE A 62 1.90 9.90 17.15
CA ILE A 62 2.93 10.79 16.61
C ILE A 62 2.34 12.18 16.39
N SER A 63 3.15 13.21 16.58
CA SER A 63 2.74 14.59 16.33
C SER A 63 2.36 14.80 14.86
N ALA A 64 1.55 15.83 14.60
CA ALA A 64 1.20 16.20 13.23
C ALA A 64 2.43 16.52 12.35
N GLU A 65 3.49 17.05 12.95
CA GLU A 65 4.76 17.35 12.27
C GLU A 65 5.52 16.07 11.90
N GLU A 66 5.60 15.10 12.82
CA GLU A 66 6.20 13.79 12.55
C GLU A 66 5.42 13.01 11.49
N ARG A 67 4.08 13.05 11.54
CA ARG A 67 3.23 12.46 10.50
C ARG A 67 3.54 13.07 9.13
N ALA A 68 3.62 14.40 9.05
CA ALA A 68 3.96 15.07 7.79
C ALA A 68 5.35 14.69 7.27
N ALA A 69 6.34 14.54 8.15
CA ALA A 69 7.68 14.09 7.79
C ALA A 69 7.69 12.64 7.27
N VAL A 70 6.94 11.73 7.91
CA VAL A 70 6.79 10.34 7.47
C VAL A 70 6.07 10.26 6.12
N GLU A 71 4.99 11.03 5.95
CA GLU A 71 4.27 11.11 4.67
C GLU A 71 5.18 11.64 3.56
N SER A 72 5.98 12.69 3.82
CA SER A 72 6.95 13.21 2.86
C SER A 72 8.04 12.19 2.49
N ALA A 73 8.56 11.44 3.47
CA ALA A 73 9.56 10.41 3.21
C ALA A 73 8.98 9.26 2.37
N PHE A 74 7.74 8.86 2.66
CA PHE A 74 7.02 7.85 1.90
C PHE A 74 6.82 8.24 0.44
N VAL A 75 6.38 9.48 0.20
CA VAL A 75 6.23 10.02 -1.15
C VAL A 75 7.56 10.01 -1.89
N HIS A 76 8.63 10.45 -1.24
CA HIS A 76 9.95 10.48 -1.86
C HIS A 76 10.42 9.07 -2.27
N GLU A 77 10.21 8.06 -1.41
CA GLU A 77 10.48 6.67 -1.76
C GLU A 77 9.67 6.22 -2.99
N MET A 78 8.38 6.58 -3.05
CA MET A 78 7.52 6.25 -4.19
C MET A 78 8.02 6.90 -5.48
N GLU A 79 8.41 8.18 -5.46
CA GLU A 79 8.93 8.89 -6.64
C GLU A 79 10.19 8.21 -7.18
N VAL A 80 11.12 7.86 -6.29
CA VAL A 80 12.34 7.14 -6.65
C VAL A 80 11.98 5.79 -7.28
N LEU A 81 11.15 4.98 -6.61
CA LEU A 81 10.78 3.66 -7.12
C LEU A 81 9.97 3.73 -8.42
N ALA A 82 9.11 4.74 -8.59
CA ALA A 82 8.32 4.95 -9.79
C ALA A 82 9.19 5.38 -10.99
N SER A 83 10.32 6.05 -10.76
CA SER A 83 11.26 6.44 -11.81
C SER A 83 12.13 5.28 -12.32
N LEU A 84 12.22 4.18 -11.57
CA LEU A 84 13.07 3.04 -11.90
C LEU A 84 12.31 2.01 -12.74
N ARG A 85 12.81 1.75 -13.95
CA ARG A 85 12.29 0.72 -14.87
C ARG A 85 13.45 -0.10 -15.41
N HIS A 86 13.71 -1.25 -14.77
CA HIS A 86 14.78 -2.15 -15.16
C HIS A 86 14.38 -3.61 -14.84
N PRO A 87 14.71 -4.59 -15.70
CA PRO A 87 14.33 -5.99 -15.51
C PRO A 87 14.84 -6.63 -14.20
N ASN A 88 15.89 -6.06 -13.59
CA ASN A 88 16.48 -6.56 -12.34
C ASN A 88 16.14 -5.71 -11.11
N LEU A 89 15.20 -4.76 -11.23
CA LEU A 89 14.72 -3.93 -10.12
C LEU A 89 13.24 -4.19 -9.89
N LEU A 90 12.81 -4.06 -8.64
CA LEU A 90 11.40 -4.21 -8.29
C LEU A 90 10.57 -3.11 -8.96
N LEU A 91 9.53 -3.52 -9.69
CA LEU A 91 8.57 -2.60 -10.28
C LEU A 91 7.64 -2.08 -9.19
N PHE A 92 7.65 -0.77 -9.00
CA PHE A 92 6.62 -0.11 -8.22
C PHE A 92 5.37 0.12 -9.07
N VAL A 93 4.22 -0.24 -8.51
CA VAL A 93 2.92 -0.25 -9.19
C VAL A 93 2.00 0.84 -8.64
N GLY A 94 1.99 1.03 -7.32
CA GLY A 94 1.17 2.06 -6.69
C GLY A 94 1.03 1.86 -5.18
N VAL A 95 0.14 2.65 -4.59
CA VAL A 95 -0.15 2.68 -3.15
C VAL A 95 -1.64 2.76 -2.90
N THR A 96 -2.10 2.23 -1.78
CA THR A 96 -3.48 2.39 -1.33
C THR A 96 -3.52 2.72 0.15
N PHE A 97 -4.48 3.55 0.53
CA PHE A 97 -4.76 3.93 1.92
C PHE A 97 -6.08 3.33 2.41
N ALA A 98 -6.70 2.47 1.59
CA ALA A 98 -7.98 1.85 1.94
C ALA A 98 -7.84 1.09 3.27
N ALA A 99 -8.67 1.49 4.24
CA ALA A 99 -8.88 0.73 5.45
C ALA A 99 -9.40 -0.66 5.07
N ASP A 100 -8.90 -1.65 5.78
CA ASP A 100 -9.13 -3.06 5.55
C ASP A 100 -10.62 -3.41 5.30
N GLY A 101 -10.96 -3.82 4.07
CA GLY A 101 -12.01 -4.80 3.77
C GLY A 101 -13.49 -4.37 3.87
N ASP A 102 -14.10 -4.14 2.70
CA ASP A 102 -15.48 -4.57 2.40
C ASP A 102 -15.52 -5.39 1.09
N ALA A 103 -14.47 -6.17 0.84
CA ALA A 103 -14.44 -7.12 -0.27
C ALA A 103 -14.55 -8.54 0.31
N GLY A 104 -15.74 -8.86 0.81
CA GLY A 104 -16.01 -10.16 1.41
C GLY A 104 -17.50 -10.45 1.52
N ASP A 105 -18.19 -10.60 0.38
CA ASP A 105 -19.01 -11.79 0.10
C ASP A 105 -19.55 -11.78 -1.35
N ALA A 106 -18.81 -12.37 -2.30
CA ALA A 106 -19.36 -12.71 -3.62
C ALA A 106 -18.53 -13.82 -4.30
N ALA A 107 -18.35 -14.95 -3.62
CA ALA A 107 -17.88 -16.17 -4.29
C ALA A 107 -18.35 -17.45 -3.56
N GLY A 108 -19.54 -17.94 -3.94
CA GLY A 108 -20.00 -19.30 -3.67
C GLY A 108 -21.51 -19.40 -3.88
N GLY A 109 -22.08 -20.22 -4.75
CA GLY A 109 -21.53 -21.18 -5.70
C GLY A 109 -22.64 -21.64 -6.65
N ALA A 110 -22.23 -22.15 -7.81
CA ALA A 110 -23.09 -22.96 -8.66
C ALA A 110 -23.22 -24.37 -8.06
N GLY A 111 -24.42 -24.97 -8.14
CA GLY A 111 -24.62 -26.42 -8.00
C GLY A 111 -25.78 -26.82 -7.09
N GLY A 112 -26.90 -27.24 -7.69
CA GLY A 112 -28.06 -27.84 -7.01
C GLY A 112 -29.35 -27.55 -7.74
#